data_AF-A0A826DBD9-F1
#
_entry.id   AF-A0A826DBD9-F1
#
_cell.length_a   1.000
_cell.length_b   1.000
_cell.length_c   1.000
_cell.angle_alpha   90.00
_cell.angle_beta   90.00
_cell.angle_gamma   90.00
#
_symmetry.space_group_name_H-M   'P 1'
#
loop_
_entity.id
_entity.type
_entity.pdbx_description
1 polymer ?
#
loop_
_entity_poly.entity_id
_entity_poly.type
_entity_poly.pdbx_seq_one_letter_code
_entity_poly.pdbx_strand_id
1 'polypeptide(L)'
;TCIGIIIVSYSLYLLYKIFKNRTNKFSIKQLVLSLCILIIGIWIFPSMSNSEAGSWYSEKFFPAYSSSVYELENSRDSVAAYVTYLGMVENENYDDNFFASVNKTDIATHEDNLKSELISLKKSKQSLEEIKAPWYLSDPYFKGGNKIINNQIEILKIQIKDIKSYLKKGSDNIKKSYERSGEIEEIQKKIDSLILEYNFHS
;
A
#
# COMPACT_ATOMS: atom_id res chain seq x y z
N THR A 1 7.00 -22.96 5.49
CA THR A 1 6.42 -22.31 4.30
C THR A 1 6.67 -23.07 3.01
N CYS A 2 7.90 -23.45 2.63
CA CYS A 2 8.12 -24.33 1.45
C CYS A 2 7.55 -25.76 1.62
N ILE A 3 7.42 -26.23 2.86
CA ILE A 3 7.06 -27.62 3.17
C ILE A 3 5.67 -28.02 2.63
N GLY A 4 4.65 -27.15 2.70
CA GLY A 4 3.29 -27.47 2.23
C GLY A 4 3.19 -27.65 0.70
N ILE A 5 3.77 -26.71 -0.06
CA ILE A 5 3.83 -26.79 -1.53
C ILE A 5 4.70 -27.98 -1.97
N ILE A 6 5.82 -28.22 -1.28
CA ILE A 6 6.67 -29.39 -1.50
C ILE A 6 5.87 -30.67 -1.23
N ILE A 7 5.10 -30.74 -0.14
CA ILE A 7 4.28 -31.89 0.22
C ILE A 7 3.18 -32.14 -0.82
N VAL A 8 2.46 -31.11 -1.27
CA VAL A 8 1.40 -31.25 -2.28
C VAL A 8 2.00 -31.66 -3.62
N SER A 9 3.08 -31.01 -4.04
CA SER A 9 3.78 -31.31 -5.31
C SER A 9 4.39 -32.71 -5.31
N TYR A 10 4.99 -33.13 -4.18
CA TYR A 10 5.55 -34.47 -4.00
C TYR A 10 4.46 -35.55 -3.97
N SER A 11 3.32 -35.26 -3.34
CA SER A 11 2.16 -36.18 -3.29
C SER A 11 1.52 -36.34 -4.66
N LEU A 12 1.37 -35.26 -5.42
CA LEU A 12 0.92 -35.27 -6.82
C LEU A 12 1.89 -36.03 -7.72
N TYR A 13 3.20 -35.85 -7.54
CA TYR A 13 4.23 -36.59 -8.27
C TYR A 13 4.18 -38.10 -7.97
N LEU A 14 4.00 -38.48 -6.70
CA LEU A 14 3.80 -39.88 -6.29
C LEU A 14 2.55 -40.47 -6.94
N LEU A 15 1.41 -39.77 -6.87
CA LEU A 15 0.16 -40.18 -7.53
C LEU A 15 0.37 -40.35 -9.05
N TYR A 16 1.02 -39.39 -9.72
CA TYR A 16 1.33 -39.49 -11.14
C TYR A 16 2.18 -40.71 -11.49
N LYS A 17 3.25 -40.98 -10.71
CA LYS A 17 4.14 -42.13 -10.92
C LYS A 17 3.40 -43.46 -10.74
N ILE A 18 2.47 -43.50 -9.79
CA ILE A 18 1.59 -44.65 -9.54
C ILE A 18 0.69 -44.92 -10.75
N PHE A 19 0.00 -43.89 -11.28
CA PHE A 19 -0.90 -44.04 -12.42
C PHE A 19 -0.18 -44.31 -13.75
N LYS A 20 1.07 -43.85 -13.90
CA LYS A 20 1.87 -44.04 -15.12
C LYS A 20 2.45 -45.45 -15.25
N ASN A 21 2.83 -46.10 -14.15
CA ASN A 21 3.37 -47.46 -14.17
C ASN A 21 2.25 -48.52 -14.08
N ARG A 22 1.57 -48.78 -15.20
CA ARG A 22 0.47 -49.78 -15.30
C ARG A 22 0.89 -51.25 -15.11
N THR A 23 2.19 -51.55 -14.98
CA THR A 23 2.73 -52.93 -15.01
C THR A 23 3.24 -53.47 -13.67
N ASN A 24 3.29 -52.67 -12.60
CA ASN A 24 3.78 -53.14 -11.29
C ASN A 24 2.64 -53.40 -10.31
N LYS A 25 2.76 -54.49 -9.53
CA LYS A 25 1.92 -54.80 -8.36
C LYS A 25 1.87 -53.57 -7.45
N PHE A 26 0.77 -52.85 -7.52
CA PHE A 26 0.62 -51.60 -6.81
C PHE A 26 0.14 -51.85 -5.37
N SER A 27 0.81 -51.20 -4.40
CA SER A 27 0.44 -51.31 -2.98
C SER A 27 -0.65 -50.30 -2.65
N ILE A 28 -1.86 -50.79 -2.35
CA ILE A 28 -2.99 -49.96 -1.89
C ILE A 28 -2.58 -49.04 -0.73
N LYS A 29 -1.68 -49.49 0.15
CA LYS A 29 -1.16 -48.69 1.27
C LYS A 29 -0.43 -47.43 0.81
N GLN A 30 0.30 -47.48 -0.31
CA GLN A 30 1.00 -46.32 -0.87
C GLN A 30 0.01 -45.32 -1.49
N LEU A 31 -1.07 -45.79 -2.12
CA LEU A 31 -2.14 -44.90 -2.62
C LEU A 31 -2.79 -44.13 -1.48
N VAL A 32 -3.19 -44.87 -0.43
CA VAL A 32 -3.90 -44.33 0.72
C VAL A 32 -3.01 -43.33 1.43
N LEU A 33 -1.73 -43.64 1.61
CA LEU A 33 -0.77 -42.70 2.20
C LEU A 33 -0.61 -41.42 1.37
N SER A 34 -0.45 -41.53 0.05
CA SER A 34 -0.34 -40.35 -0.82
C SER A 34 -1.62 -39.50 -0.84
N LEU A 35 -2.80 -40.13 -0.83
CA LEU A 35 -4.09 -39.43 -0.70
C LEU A 35 -4.24 -38.75 0.66
N CYS A 36 -3.87 -39.41 1.76
CA CYS A 36 -3.90 -38.81 3.09
C CYS A 36 -2.98 -37.59 3.17
N ILE A 37 -1.75 -37.68 2.66
CA ILE A 37 -0.81 -36.56 2.65
C ILE A 37 -1.33 -35.41 1.77
N LEU A 38 -1.94 -35.72 0.62
CA LEU A 38 -2.58 -34.72 -0.24
C LEU A 38 -3.72 -34.00 0.49
N ILE A 39 -4.63 -34.74 1.13
CA ILE A 39 -5.77 -34.19 1.88
C ILE A 39 -5.28 -33.32 3.04
N ILE A 40 -4.29 -33.78 3.79
CA ILE A 40 -3.66 -33.01 4.88
C ILE A 40 -3.04 -31.72 4.34
N GLY A 41 -2.34 -31.77 3.22
CA GLY A 41 -1.79 -30.60 2.55
C GLY A 41 -2.88 -29.60 2.14
N ILE A 42 -3.99 -30.09 1.55
CA ILE A 42 -5.15 -29.27 1.15
C ILE A 42 -5.88 -28.69 2.36
N TRP A 43 -5.93 -29.39 3.49
CA TRP A 43 -6.61 -28.93 4.71
C TRP A 43 -5.80 -27.91 5.51
N ILE A 44 -4.48 -28.08 5.61
CA ILE A 44 -3.61 -27.21 6.41
C ILE A 44 -3.31 -25.89 5.68
N PHE A 45 -3.26 -25.90 4.35
CA PHE A 45 -2.85 -24.72 3.58
C PHE A 45 -3.83 -23.53 3.72
N PRO A 46 -5.16 -23.69 3.64
CA PRO A 46 -6.11 -22.59 3.82
C PRO A 46 -6.11 -22.01 5.25
N SER A 47 -6.04 -22.85 6.28
CA SER A 47 -6.06 -22.36 7.67
C SER A 47 -4.78 -21.59 8.02
N MET A 48 -3.63 -22.07 7.54
CA MET A 48 -2.35 -21.36 7.66
C MET A 48 -2.36 -20.05 6.85
N SER A 49 -2.89 -20.09 5.61
CA SER A 49 -3.04 -18.90 4.76
C SER A 49 -3.88 -17.82 5.42
N ASN A 50 -5.02 -18.19 6.01
CA ASN A 50 -5.91 -17.24 6.69
C ASN A 50 -5.28 -16.67 7.98
N SER A 51 -4.58 -17.51 8.75
CA SER A 51 -3.88 -17.05 9.96
C SER A 51 -2.75 -16.09 9.63
N GLU A 52 -1.97 -16.36 8.58
CA GLU A 52 -0.92 -15.46 8.11
C GLU A 52 -1.50 -14.19 7.47
N ALA A 53 -2.69 -14.26 6.85
CA ALA A 53 -3.37 -13.09 6.30
C ALA A 53 -3.82 -12.14 7.41
N GLY A 54 -4.42 -12.69 8.48
CA GLY A 54 -4.83 -11.90 9.64
C GLY A 54 -3.67 -11.18 10.32
N SER A 55 -2.56 -11.89 10.59
CA SER A 55 -1.38 -11.28 11.22
C SER A 55 -0.68 -10.27 10.30
N TRP A 56 -0.53 -10.59 9.01
CA TRP A 56 0.04 -9.64 8.06
C TRP A 56 -0.80 -8.36 7.95
N TYR A 57 -2.13 -8.50 7.92
CA TYR A 57 -3.04 -7.36 7.87
C TYR A 57 -2.89 -6.46 9.09
N SER A 58 -3.03 -7.02 10.29
CA SER A 58 -3.07 -6.24 11.54
C SER A 58 -1.71 -5.74 12.00
N GLU A 59 -0.63 -6.49 11.76
CA GLU A 59 0.70 -6.16 12.27
C GLU A 59 1.56 -5.38 11.28
N LYS A 60 1.29 -5.47 9.97
CA LYS A 60 2.14 -4.88 8.93
C LYS A 60 1.37 -3.93 8.02
N PHE A 61 0.36 -4.42 7.33
CA PHE A 61 -0.35 -3.65 6.30
C PHE A 61 -1.10 -2.46 6.89
N PHE A 62 -2.03 -2.70 7.82
CA PHE A 62 -2.92 -1.67 8.33
C PHE A 62 -2.18 -0.54 9.08
N PRO A 63 -1.20 -0.83 9.97
CA PRO A 63 -0.45 0.23 10.64
C PRO A 63 0.33 1.12 9.68
N ALA A 64 0.98 0.54 8.67
CA ALA A 64 1.75 1.33 7.71
C ALA A 64 0.86 2.09 6.72
N TYR A 65 -0.23 1.46 6.26
CA TYR A 65 -1.21 2.12 5.41
C TYR A 65 -1.86 3.31 6.13
N SER A 66 -2.38 3.12 7.34
CA SER A 66 -2.99 4.20 8.14
C SER A 66 -2.00 5.32 8.45
N SER A 67 -0.76 4.99 8.86
CA SER A 67 0.30 5.98 9.03
C SER A 67 0.55 6.76 7.74
N SER A 68 0.61 6.09 6.58
CA SER A 68 0.81 6.79 5.30
C SER A 68 -0.33 7.70 4.89
N VAL A 69 -1.57 7.37 5.25
CA VAL A 69 -2.73 8.23 5.02
C VAL A 69 -2.66 9.46 5.90
N TYR A 70 -2.28 9.30 7.17
CA TYR A 70 -2.08 10.41 8.10
C TYR A 70 -0.97 11.38 7.65
N GLU A 71 0.19 10.85 7.25
CA GLU A 71 1.28 11.70 6.73
C GLU A 71 0.88 12.41 5.42
N LEU A 72 0.08 11.76 4.57
CA LEU A 72 -0.46 12.38 3.37
C LEU A 72 -1.37 13.55 3.72
N GLU A 73 -2.29 13.38 4.67
CA GLU A 73 -3.22 14.42 5.12
C GLU A 73 -2.47 15.66 5.65
N ASN A 74 -1.55 15.47 6.60
CA ASN A 74 -0.73 16.56 7.14
C ASN A 74 0.04 17.31 6.06
N SER A 75 0.58 16.57 5.09
CA SER A 75 1.32 17.17 4.00
C SER A 75 0.43 17.98 3.06
N ARG A 76 -0.83 17.57 2.85
CA ARG A 76 -1.79 18.30 2.02
C ARG A 76 -2.21 19.60 2.69
N ASP A 77 -2.44 19.56 3.99
CA ASP A 77 -2.75 20.77 4.78
C ASP A 77 -1.57 21.75 4.75
N SER A 78 -0.35 21.24 4.89
CA SER A 78 0.86 22.06 4.78
C SER A 78 1.05 22.69 3.40
N VAL A 79 0.74 21.94 2.32
CA VAL A 79 0.74 22.50 0.95
C VAL A 79 -0.33 23.56 0.79
N ALA A 80 -1.56 23.34 1.27
CA ALA A 80 -2.63 24.31 1.19
C ALA A 80 -2.30 25.61 1.93
N ALA A 81 -1.71 25.50 3.13
CA ALA A 81 -1.23 26.65 3.89
C ALA A 81 -0.13 27.42 3.13
N TYR A 82 0.84 26.71 2.56
CA TYR A 82 1.92 27.33 1.79
C TYR A 82 1.42 28.02 0.51
N VAL A 83 0.48 27.42 -0.20
CA VAL A 83 -0.14 28.03 -1.39
C VAL A 83 -0.91 29.30 -1.03
N THR A 84 -1.70 29.24 0.05
CA THR A 84 -2.45 30.40 0.56
C THR A 84 -1.49 31.54 0.93
N TYR A 85 -0.39 31.19 1.60
CA TYR A 85 0.68 32.14 1.93
C TYR A 85 1.29 32.78 0.67
N LEU A 86 1.67 31.98 -0.34
CA LEU A 86 2.25 32.52 -1.58
C LEU A 86 1.29 33.47 -2.30
N GLY A 87 -0.01 33.13 -2.35
CA GLY A 87 -1.03 34.00 -2.96
C GLY A 87 -1.22 35.33 -2.23
N MET A 88 -1.03 35.35 -0.90
CA MET A 88 -1.04 36.58 -0.10
C MET A 88 0.16 37.48 -0.40
N VAL A 89 1.37 36.90 -0.51
CA VAL A 89 2.60 37.65 -0.81
C VAL A 89 2.56 38.30 -2.18
N GLU A 90 2.07 37.56 -3.18
CA GLU A 90 2.06 38.05 -4.58
C GLU A 90 1.05 39.15 -4.85
N ASN A 91 -0.07 39.20 -4.10
CA ASN A 91 -1.14 40.16 -4.36
C ASN A 91 -1.00 41.47 -3.56
N GLU A 92 -0.05 41.58 -2.63
CA GLU A 92 0.12 42.73 -1.69
C GLU A 92 -1.15 43.15 -0.92
N ASN A 93 -2.26 42.43 -1.07
CA ASN A 93 -3.56 42.68 -0.46
C ASN A 93 -3.62 42.02 0.92
N TYR A 94 -3.01 42.69 1.89
CA TYR A 94 -3.00 42.29 3.29
C TYR A 94 -4.36 42.42 3.99
N ASP A 95 -5.33 43.12 3.38
CA ASP A 95 -6.65 43.42 3.94
C ASP A 95 -7.77 42.51 3.43
N ASP A 96 -7.46 41.49 2.61
CA ASP A 96 -8.48 40.51 2.20
C ASP A 96 -8.82 39.59 3.39
N ASN A 97 -10.10 39.50 3.75
CA ASN A 97 -10.57 38.64 4.85
C ASN A 97 -10.17 37.17 4.66
N PHE A 98 -9.90 36.76 3.41
CA PHE A 98 -9.38 35.43 3.08
C PHE A 98 -7.97 35.16 3.64
N PHE A 99 -7.16 36.20 3.87
CA PHE A 99 -5.78 36.11 4.38
C PHE A 99 -5.60 36.71 5.77
N ALA A 100 -6.67 37.21 6.40
CA ALA A 100 -6.63 37.89 7.70
C ALA A 100 -6.09 37.03 8.86
N SER A 101 -6.06 35.70 8.71
CA SER A 101 -5.50 34.77 9.69
C SER A 101 -4.03 34.40 9.45
N VAL A 102 -3.39 34.91 8.38
CA VAL A 102 -2.02 34.55 8.00
C VAL A 102 -1.03 35.58 8.54
N ASN A 103 -0.15 35.16 9.45
CA ASN A 103 0.82 36.03 10.10
C ASN A 103 2.05 36.25 9.20
N LYS A 104 2.53 37.49 9.04
CA LYS A 104 3.60 37.84 8.07
C LYS A 104 4.98 37.22 8.36
N THR A 105 5.19 36.64 9.54
CA THR A 105 6.50 36.15 10.02
C THR A 105 6.87 34.73 9.55
N ASP A 106 6.09 34.08 8.69
CA ASP A 106 6.05 32.60 8.59
C ASP A 106 6.66 31.95 7.31
N ILE A 107 7.39 32.64 6.42
CA ILE A 107 7.99 31.96 5.23
C ILE A 107 8.87 30.79 5.63
N ALA A 108 9.83 31.06 6.52
CA ALA A 108 10.78 30.06 6.98
C ALA A 108 10.04 28.91 7.66
N THR A 109 9.01 29.22 8.47
CA THR A 109 8.16 28.24 9.14
C THR A 109 7.41 27.35 8.13
N HIS A 110 6.78 27.93 7.11
CA HIS A 110 6.02 27.16 6.12
C HIS A 110 6.92 26.33 5.19
N GLU A 111 8.06 26.86 4.76
CA GLU A 111 9.04 26.08 3.99
C GLU A 111 9.66 24.95 4.82
N ASP A 112 9.98 25.20 6.09
CA ASP A 112 10.55 24.19 6.97
C ASP A 112 9.54 23.12 7.34
N ASN A 113 8.26 23.49 7.51
CA ASN A 113 7.16 22.53 7.59
C ASN A 113 7.09 21.66 6.34
N LEU A 114 7.10 22.25 5.13
CA LEU A 114 7.12 21.48 3.88
C LEU A 114 8.34 20.55 3.75
N LYS A 115 9.53 20.98 4.20
CA LYS A 115 10.72 20.14 4.22
C LYS A 115 10.57 18.98 5.22
N SER A 116 9.98 19.23 6.39
CA SER A 116 9.67 18.22 7.39
C SER A 116 8.68 17.18 6.83
N GLU A 117 7.56 17.64 6.25
CA GLU A 117 6.57 16.77 5.61
C GLU A 117 7.18 15.94 4.47
N LEU A 118 8.07 16.55 3.67
CA LEU A 118 8.79 15.83 2.63
C LEU A 118 9.65 14.68 3.18
N ILE A 119 10.21 14.82 4.38
CA ILE A 119 10.97 13.75 5.05
C ILE A 119 10.00 12.66 5.54
N SER A 120 8.90 13.03 6.18
CA SER A 120 7.89 12.08 6.68
C SER A 120 7.28 11.26 5.56
N LEU A 121 6.87 11.89 4.45
CA LEU A 121 6.33 11.20 3.28
C LEU A 121 7.34 10.22 2.66
N LYS A 122 8.63 10.59 2.59
CA LYS A 122 9.67 9.68 2.09
C LYS A 122 9.85 8.47 2.98
N LYS A 123 9.86 8.66 4.31
CA LYS A 123 9.93 7.56 5.29
C LYS A 123 8.72 6.65 5.19
N SER A 124 7.52 7.23 5.10
CA SER A 124 6.28 6.48 4.94
C SER A 124 6.27 5.65 3.65
N LYS A 125 6.68 6.24 2.52
CA LYS A 125 6.84 5.53 1.25
C LYS A 125 7.81 4.36 1.37
N GLN A 126 8.96 4.57 2.02
CA GLN A 126 9.93 3.49 2.23
C GLN A 126 9.36 2.37 3.10
N SER A 127 8.64 2.71 4.18
CA SER A 127 7.98 1.73 5.04
C SER A 127 6.97 0.87 4.26
N LEU A 128 6.16 1.49 3.39
CA LEU A 128 5.25 0.76 2.51
C LEU A 128 5.98 -0.15 1.51
N GLU A 129 7.11 0.30 0.94
CA GLU A 129 7.93 -0.49 0.01
C GLU A 129 8.58 -1.71 0.68
N GLU A 130 8.82 -1.66 2.00
CA GLU A 130 9.38 -2.75 2.79
C GLU A 130 8.34 -3.82 3.15
N ILE A 131 7.04 -3.49 3.06
CA ILE A 131 5.96 -4.46 3.32
C ILE A 131 5.80 -5.36 2.11
N LYS A 132 6.13 -6.63 2.32
CA LYS A 132 5.91 -7.68 1.32
C LYS A 132 4.80 -8.60 1.79
N ALA A 133 3.67 -8.58 1.10
CA ALA A 133 2.68 -9.64 1.29
C ALA A 133 3.26 -10.98 0.79
N PRO A 134 3.03 -12.09 1.50
CA PRO A 134 3.38 -13.43 1.03
C PRO A 134 2.76 -13.74 -0.34
N TRP A 135 3.57 -13.65 -1.41
CA TRP A 135 3.10 -13.89 -2.79
C TRP A 135 2.70 -15.34 -3.07
N TYR A 136 3.12 -16.27 -2.20
CA TYR A 136 2.88 -17.71 -2.32
C TYR A 136 1.61 -18.18 -1.62
N LEU A 137 0.91 -17.29 -0.91
CA LEU A 137 -0.36 -17.60 -0.26
C LEU A 137 -1.52 -17.16 -1.15
N SER A 138 -2.57 -17.98 -1.20
CA SER A 138 -3.70 -17.80 -2.10
C SER A 138 -4.77 -16.85 -1.57
N ASP A 139 -4.60 -16.32 -0.35
CA ASP A 139 -5.59 -15.45 0.27
C ASP A 139 -5.77 -14.14 -0.55
N PRO A 140 -7.01 -13.82 -0.98
CA PRO A 140 -7.31 -12.58 -1.69
C PRO A 140 -6.83 -11.30 -0.99
N TYR A 141 -6.77 -11.29 0.35
CA TYR A 141 -6.29 -10.16 1.15
C TYR A 141 -4.85 -9.78 0.80
N PHE A 142 -3.96 -10.73 0.51
CA PHE A 142 -2.59 -10.40 0.11
C PHE A 142 -2.52 -9.71 -1.26
N LYS A 143 -3.36 -10.15 -2.20
CA LYS A 143 -3.42 -9.56 -3.55
C LYS A 143 -4.05 -8.17 -3.50
N GLY A 144 -5.14 -8.00 -2.76
CA GLY A 144 -5.79 -6.72 -2.54
C GLY A 144 -4.88 -5.72 -1.84
N GLY A 145 -4.26 -6.14 -0.73
CA GLY A 145 -3.38 -5.30 0.06
C GLY A 145 -2.13 -4.85 -0.70
N ASN A 146 -1.51 -5.72 -1.52
CA ASN A 146 -0.42 -5.32 -2.40
C ASN A 146 -0.84 -4.24 -3.42
N LYS A 147 -2.04 -4.35 -3.99
CA LYS A 147 -2.55 -3.33 -4.93
C LYS A 147 -2.79 -2.00 -4.20
N ILE A 148 -3.34 -2.04 -2.99
CA ILE A 148 -3.56 -0.84 -2.16
C ILE A 148 -2.21 -0.18 -1.82
N ILE A 149 -1.22 -0.95 -1.35
CA ILE A 149 0.14 -0.45 -1.08
C ILE A 149 0.72 0.24 -2.31
N ASN A 150 0.64 -0.40 -3.49
CA ASN A 150 1.19 0.17 -4.72
C ASN A 150 0.52 1.50 -5.10
N ASN A 151 -0.81 1.56 -5.05
CA ASN A 151 -1.56 2.79 -5.31
C ASN A 151 -1.20 3.89 -4.28
N GLN A 152 -1.07 3.54 -3.00
CA GLN A 152 -0.69 4.49 -1.95
C GLN A 152 0.73 5.02 -2.16
N ILE A 153 1.68 4.16 -2.57
CA ILE A 153 3.04 4.58 -2.94
C ILE A 153 3.01 5.56 -4.14
N GLU A 154 2.12 5.36 -5.12
CA GLU A 154 1.94 6.29 -6.23
C GLU A 154 1.43 7.65 -5.76
N ILE A 155 0.42 7.69 -4.88
CA ILE A 155 -0.06 8.93 -4.26
C ILE A 155 1.09 9.66 -3.53
N LEU A 156 1.86 8.95 -2.71
CA LEU A 156 3.00 9.53 -1.99
C LEU A 156 4.07 10.08 -2.96
N LYS A 157 4.34 9.40 -4.08
CA LYS A 157 5.28 9.90 -5.11
C LYS A 157 4.79 11.20 -5.73
N ILE A 158 3.49 11.29 -6.03
CA ILE A 158 2.89 12.50 -6.58
C ILE A 158 2.99 13.66 -5.58
N GLN A 159 2.62 13.42 -4.31
CA GLN A 159 2.68 14.44 -3.26
C GLN A 159 4.12 14.92 -3.00
N ILE A 160 5.09 14.00 -2.92
CA ILE A 160 6.53 14.31 -2.79
C ILE A 160 7.01 15.19 -3.96
N LYS A 161 6.56 14.88 -5.19
CA LYS A 161 6.89 15.65 -6.39
C LYS A 161 6.29 17.05 -6.32
N ASP A 162 5.10 17.17 -5.74
CA ASP A 162 4.41 18.45 -5.61
C ASP A 162 5.08 19.38 -4.60
N ILE A 163 5.34 18.89 -3.39
CA ILE A 163 6.09 19.63 -2.37
C ILE A 163 7.45 20.08 -2.91
N LYS A 164 8.20 19.19 -3.57
CA LYS A 164 9.48 19.56 -4.21
C LYS A 164 9.33 20.65 -5.27
N SER A 165 8.21 20.67 -5.98
CA SER A 165 7.95 21.68 -7.00
C SER A 165 7.65 23.03 -6.36
N TYR A 166 6.88 23.06 -5.27
CA TYR A 166 6.62 24.26 -4.49
C TYR A 166 7.90 24.83 -3.86
N LEU A 167 8.74 23.99 -3.26
CA LEU A 167 10.04 24.40 -2.71
C LEU A 167 11.03 24.94 -3.77
N LYS A 168 10.80 24.66 -5.06
CA LYS A 168 11.68 25.10 -6.16
C LYS A 168 11.12 26.27 -6.96
N LYS A 169 9.81 26.29 -7.20
CA LYS A 169 9.14 27.20 -8.15
C LYS A 169 8.13 28.13 -7.49
N GLY A 170 7.83 27.96 -6.20
CA GLY A 170 6.81 28.74 -5.52
C GLY A 170 5.45 28.64 -6.20
N SER A 171 4.81 29.79 -6.39
CA SER A 171 3.46 30.00 -6.92
C SER A 171 3.27 29.53 -8.38
N ASP A 172 4.33 29.54 -9.19
CA ASP A 172 4.31 29.07 -10.59
C ASP A 172 3.92 27.58 -10.72
N ASN A 173 3.84 26.84 -9.60
CA ASN A 173 3.45 25.43 -9.57
C ASN A 173 1.94 25.18 -9.41
N ILE A 174 1.11 26.19 -9.11
CA ILE A 174 -0.31 26.01 -8.73
C ILE A 174 -1.09 25.15 -9.73
N LYS A 175 -1.00 25.46 -11.05
CA LYS A 175 -1.72 24.70 -12.07
C LYS A 175 -1.33 23.22 -12.07
N LYS A 176 -0.04 22.91 -11.93
CA LYS A 176 0.46 21.52 -11.90
C LYS A 176 0.08 20.80 -10.62
N SER A 177 -0.02 21.53 -9.50
CA SER A 177 -0.51 20.97 -8.24
C SER A 177 -1.99 20.57 -8.32
N TYR A 178 -2.81 21.39 -9.00
CA TYR A 178 -4.21 21.05 -9.26
C TYR A 178 -4.34 19.78 -10.12
N GLU A 179 -3.59 19.69 -11.21
CA GLU A 179 -3.53 18.47 -12.06
C GLU A 179 -3.14 17.23 -11.24
N ARG A 180 -2.10 17.34 -10.40
CA ARG A 180 -1.64 16.27 -9.50
C ARG A 180 -2.67 15.89 -8.44
N SER A 181 -3.43 16.85 -7.94
CA SER A 181 -4.50 16.59 -6.97
C SER A 181 -5.61 15.75 -7.61
N GLY A 182 -5.93 16.01 -8.88
CA GLY A 182 -6.83 15.16 -9.67
C GLY A 182 -6.28 13.74 -9.86
N GLU A 183 -4.99 13.59 -10.17
CA GLU A 183 -4.33 12.27 -10.26
C GLU A 183 -4.43 11.50 -8.93
N ILE A 184 -4.20 12.17 -7.79
CA ILE A 184 -4.34 11.58 -6.45
C ILE A 184 -5.77 11.11 -6.20
N GLU A 185 -6.77 11.92 -6.56
CA GLU A 185 -8.19 11.57 -6.38
C GLU A 185 -8.59 10.33 -7.19
N GLU A 186 -8.11 10.22 -8.44
CA GLU A 186 -8.35 9.04 -9.27
C GLU A 186 -7.72 7.77 -8.68
N ILE A 187 -6.52 7.87 -8.10
CA ILE A 187 -5.87 6.73 -7.46
C ILE A 187 -6.58 6.39 -6.15
N GLN A 188 -7.05 7.38 -5.38
CA GLN A 188 -7.82 7.15 -4.14
C GLN A 188 -9.11 6.38 -4.44
N LYS A 189 -9.85 6.73 -5.49
CA LYS A 189 -11.04 5.98 -5.93
C LYS A 189 -10.73 4.50 -6.23
N LYS A 190 -9.54 4.22 -6.79
CA LYS A 190 -9.08 2.83 -7.00
C LYS A 190 -8.81 2.13 -5.68
N ILE A 191 -8.19 2.81 -4.71
CA ILE A 191 -7.97 2.26 -3.37
C ILE A 191 -9.30 1.94 -2.70
N ASP A 192 -10.26 2.87 -2.71
CA ASP A 192 -11.58 2.68 -2.09
C ASP A 192 -12.31 1.49 -2.71
N SER A 193 -12.26 1.36 -4.04
CA SER A 193 -12.81 0.20 -4.76
C SER A 193 -12.15 -1.12 -4.34
N LEU A 194 -10.84 -1.12 -4.08
CA LEU A 194 -10.12 -2.33 -3.63
C LEU A 194 -10.45 -2.66 -2.18
N ILE A 195 -10.59 -1.65 -1.31
CA ILE A 195 -11.00 -1.87 0.09
C ILE A 195 -12.39 -2.54 0.10
N LEU A 196 -13.31 -2.09 -0.75
CA LEU A 196 -14.64 -2.71 -0.92
C LEU A 196 -14.57 -4.13 -1.53
N GLU A 197 -13.81 -4.32 -2.62
CA GLU A 197 -13.67 -5.62 -3.30
C GLU A 197 -13.14 -6.71 -2.37
N TYR A 198 -12.16 -6.38 -1.53
CA TYR A 198 -11.48 -7.32 -0.64
C TYR A 198 -11.97 -7.24 0.82
N ASN A 199 -13.01 -6.45 1.09
CA ASN A 199 -13.67 -6.28 2.38
C ASN A 199 -12.72 -5.91 3.54
N PHE A 200 -11.81 -4.96 3.31
CA PHE A 200 -10.86 -4.44 4.30
C PHE A 200 -11.52 -3.52 5.37
N HIS A 201 -12.81 -3.70 5.68
CA HIS A 201 -13.60 -2.81 6.55
C HIS A 201 -13.70 -3.26 8.01
N SER A 202 -12.98 -4.31 8.41
CA SER A 202 -13.05 -4.91 9.75
C SER A 202 -11.91 -4.48 10.67
#